data_AF-A0A376TH79-F1
#
_entry.id   AF-A0A376TH79-F1
#
_cell.length_a   1.000
_cell.length_b   1.000
_cell.length_c   1.000
_cell.angle_alpha   90.00
_cell.angle_beta   90.00
_cell.angle_gamma   90.00
#
_symmetry.space_group_name_H-M   'P 1'
#
loop_
_entity.id
_entity.type
_entity.pdbx_description
1 polymer ?
#
loop_
_entity_poly.entity_id
_entity_poly.type
_entity_poly.pdbx_seq_one_letter_code
_entity_poly.pdbx_strand_id
1 'polypeptide(L)'
;MQKILPAGAARNALDCALWDLAARKQQQSLADLIGITLPGTVITAQTVVIGTPDQMANSASTLWQAGAKLLKVKLDNHLISERMVAIRTAVPDATLIVDANESWRAEGLAARCQLLADLGVAMLEQPLPAQDRCGTGEFYSSVADLC
;
A
#
# COMPACT_ATOMS: atom_id res chain seq x y z
N MET A 1 2.54 23.54 18.67
CA MET A 1 3.33 22.50 17.98
C MET A 1 3.65 22.84 16.52
N GLN A 2 2.65 23.19 15.69
CA GLN A 2 2.84 23.57 14.27
C GLN A 2 3.89 24.68 14.01
N LYS A 3 4.01 25.65 14.93
CA LYS A 3 4.96 26.76 14.84
C LYS A 3 6.38 26.42 15.32
N ILE A 4 6.56 25.26 15.95
CA ILE A 4 7.80 24.88 16.67
C ILE A 4 8.50 23.71 15.97
N LEU A 5 7.73 22.80 15.35
CA LEU A 5 8.27 21.67 14.60
C LEU A 5 7.70 21.60 13.18
N PRO A 6 8.55 21.34 12.16
CA PRO A 6 8.09 21.08 10.81
C PRO A 6 7.24 19.81 10.75
N ALA A 7 6.50 19.63 9.65
CA ALA A 7 5.84 18.36 9.39
C ALA A 7 6.88 17.24 9.27
N GLY A 8 6.60 16.08 9.88
CA GLY A 8 7.49 14.94 9.87
C GLY A 8 7.30 14.02 11.08
N ALA A 9 8.09 12.96 11.13
CA ALA A 9 7.96 11.89 12.12
C ALA A 9 8.04 12.40 13.58
N ALA A 10 8.98 13.31 13.87
CA ALA A 10 9.14 13.86 15.22
C ALA A 10 7.89 14.62 15.70
N ARG A 11 7.28 15.41 14.82
CA ARG A 11 6.05 16.13 15.14
C ARG A 11 4.87 15.17 15.30
N ASN A 12 4.77 14.13 14.47
CA ASN A 12 3.71 13.12 14.61
C ASN A 12 3.84 12.34 15.92
N ALA A 13 5.05 11.94 16.32
CA ALA A 13 5.27 11.22 17.57
C ALA A 13 4.80 12.02 18.79
N LEU A 14 5.09 13.33 18.83
CA LEU A 14 4.61 14.21 19.90
C LEU A 14 3.10 14.40 19.87
N ASP A 15 2.48 14.53 18.70
CA ASP A 15 1.02 14.62 18.56
C ASP A 15 0.34 13.38 19.15
N CYS A 16 0.79 12.19 18.76
CA CYS A 16 0.29 10.91 19.28
C CYS A 16 0.44 10.83 20.81
N ALA A 17 1.59 11.24 21.35
CA ALA A 17 1.83 11.23 22.80
C ALA A 17 0.90 12.19 23.56
N LEU A 18 0.59 13.36 22.99
CA LEU A 18 -0.33 14.32 23.58
C LEU A 18 -1.78 13.80 23.55
N TRP A 19 -2.20 13.14 22.47
CA TRP A 19 -3.50 12.48 22.38
C TRP A 19 -3.65 11.33 23.38
N ASP A 20 -2.65 10.46 23.50
CA ASP A 20 -2.63 9.38 24.48
C ASP A 20 -2.68 9.92 25.92
N LEU A 21 -1.91 10.98 26.22
CA LEU A 21 -1.96 11.64 27.52
C LEU A 21 -3.35 12.23 27.83
N ALA A 22 -4.00 12.87 26.85
CA ALA A 22 -5.33 13.45 27.01
C ALA A 22 -6.39 12.39 27.30
N ALA A 23 -6.34 11.25 26.62
CA ALA A 23 -7.25 10.11 26.83
C ALA A 23 -7.02 9.47 28.22
N ARG A 24 -5.76 9.23 28.60
CA ARG A 24 -5.40 8.68 29.91
C ARG A 24 -5.83 9.57 31.07
N LYS A 25 -5.67 10.89 30.94
CA LYS A 25 -6.14 11.85 31.96
C LYS A 25 -7.65 11.78 32.20
N GLN A 26 -8.42 11.36 31.20
CA GLN A 26 -9.86 11.18 31.28
C GLN A 26 -10.27 9.72 31.50
N GLN A 27 -9.30 8.82 31.71
CA GLN A 27 -9.53 7.38 31.87
C GLN A 27 -10.34 6.75 30.73
N GLN A 28 -10.18 7.28 29.52
CA GLN A 28 -10.86 6.84 28.31
C GLN A 28 -9.87 6.24 27.31
N SER A 29 -10.36 5.40 26.40
CA SER A 29 -9.61 5.12 25.18
C SER A 29 -9.61 6.35 24.28
N LEU A 30 -8.66 6.46 23.35
CA LEU A 30 -8.68 7.55 22.36
C LEU A 30 -9.96 7.52 21.53
N ALA A 31 -10.48 6.33 21.20
CA ALA A 31 -11.71 6.15 20.44
C ALA A 31 -12.92 6.72 21.19
N ASP A 32 -13.03 6.45 22.49
CA ASP A 32 -14.10 7.00 23.35
C ASP A 32 -13.97 8.51 23.47
N LEU A 33 -12.75 9.01 23.67
CA LEU A 33 -12.48 10.44 23.82
C LEU A 33 -12.92 11.25 22.59
N ILE A 34 -12.74 10.71 21.39
CA ILE A 34 -13.12 11.37 20.13
C ILE A 34 -14.48 10.90 19.59
N GLY A 35 -15.18 10.02 20.30
CA GLY A 35 -16.53 9.57 19.97
C GLY A 35 -16.61 8.69 18.73
N ILE A 36 -15.59 7.86 18.44
CA ILE A 36 -15.60 6.93 17.31
C ILE A 36 -15.77 5.48 17.78
N THR A 37 -16.51 4.69 17.00
CA THR A 37 -16.58 3.25 17.16
C THR A 37 -15.62 2.60 16.17
N LEU A 38 -14.62 1.87 16.68
CA LEU A 38 -13.71 1.10 15.86
C LEU A 38 -14.39 -0.20 15.38
N PRO A 39 -14.08 -0.69 14.17
CA PRO A 39 -14.54 -2.00 13.75
C PRO A 39 -13.91 -3.10 14.62
N GLY A 40 -14.63 -4.19 14.86
CA GLY A 40 -14.13 -5.32 15.65
C GLY A 40 -12.94 -6.05 15.01
N THR A 41 -12.72 -5.88 13.70
CA THR A 41 -11.56 -6.41 12.98
C THR A 41 -11.22 -5.48 11.82
N VAL A 42 -9.92 -5.32 11.55
CA VAL A 42 -9.39 -4.57 10.42
C VAL A 42 -8.55 -5.52 9.56
N ILE A 43 -8.85 -5.61 8.27
CA ILE A 43 -8.03 -6.35 7.33
C ILE A 43 -6.76 -5.53 7.07
N THR A 44 -5.60 -6.13 7.30
CA THR A 44 -4.31 -5.49 7.04
C THR A 44 -3.65 -6.10 5.81
N ALA A 45 -2.99 -5.26 5.01
CA ALA A 45 -2.20 -5.74 3.89
C ALA A 45 -0.91 -6.38 4.41
N GLN A 46 -0.69 -7.65 4.10
CA GLN A 46 0.59 -8.31 4.38
C GLN A 46 1.55 -8.10 3.21
N THR A 47 2.80 -7.75 3.49
CA THR A 47 3.74 -7.33 2.43
C THR A 47 4.52 -8.51 1.87
N VAL A 48 4.45 -8.70 0.55
CA VAL A 48 5.37 -9.53 -0.21
C VAL A 48 6.57 -8.65 -0.60
N VAL A 49 7.73 -8.98 -0.03
CA VAL A 49 8.99 -8.27 -0.28
C VAL A 49 9.51 -8.64 -1.67
N ILE A 50 10.16 -7.69 -2.33
CA ILE A 50 10.74 -7.89 -3.65
C ILE A 50 11.81 -8.98 -3.65
N GLY A 51 11.77 -9.85 -4.66
CA GLY A 51 12.69 -10.97 -4.84
C GLY A 51 12.62 -11.52 -6.27
N THR A 52 13.05 -12.77 -6.48
CA THR A 52 12.77 -13.48 -7.73
C THR A 52 11.29 -13.85 -7.83
N PRO A 53 10.74 -14.12 -9.03
CA PRO A 53 9.34 -14.56 -9.18
C PRO A 53 8.96 -15.72 -8.24
N ASP A 54 9.79 -16.76 -8.16
CA ASP A 54 9.53 -17.93 -7.30
C ASP A 54 9.56 -17.57 -5.81
N GLN A 55 10.51 -16.74 -5.37
CA GLN A 55 10.59 -16.30 -3.97
C GLN A 55 9.34 -15.50 -3.58
N MET A 56 8.87 -14.62 -4.46
CA MET A 56 7.71 -13.80 -4.20
C MET A 56 6.41 -14.63 -4.21
N ALA A 57 6.27 -15.58 -5.14
CA ALA A 57 5.15 -16.51 -5.17
C ALA A 57 5.08 -17.39 -3.91
N ASN A 58 6.23 -17.92 -3.46
CA ASN A 58 6.32 -18.70 -2.22
C ASN A 58 5.97 -17.85 -0.99
N SER A 59 6.46 -16.61 -0.93
CA SER A 59 6.12 -15.67 0.15
C SER A 59 4.63 -15.34 0.17
N ALA A 60 4.03 -15.06 -0.99
CA ALA A 60 2.60 -14.81 -1.11
C ALA A 60 1.76 -16.01 -0.67
N SER A 61 2.13 -17.22 -1.11
CA SER A 61 1.46 -18.46 -0.72
C SER A 61 1.53 -18.69 0.80
N THR A 62 2.70 -18.46 1.41
CA THR A 62 2.88 -18.58 2.87
C THR A 62 1.97 -17.61 3.63
N LEU A 63 1.91 -16.34 3.21
CA LEU A 63 1.05 -15.33 3.83
C LEU A 63 -0.44 -15.69 3.68
N TRP A 64 -0.84 -16.15 2.50
CA TRP A 64 -2.21 -16.58 2.23
C TRP A 64 -2.63 -17.77 3.09
N GLN A 65 -1.76 -18.78 3.22
CA GLN A 65 -1.99 -19.94 4.09
C GLN A 65 -2.07 -19.55 5.58
N ALA A 66 -1.35 -18.51 5.99
CA ALA A 66 -1.47 -17.92 7.32
C ALA A 66 -2.75 -17.07 7.52
N GLY A 67 -3.61 -16.97 6.51
CA GLY A 67 -4.92 -16.32 6.58
C GLY A 67 -4.97 -14.89 6.03
N ALA A 68 -3.85 -14.36 5.49
CA ALA A 68 -3.85 -13.05 4.87
C ALA A 68 -4.82 -13.02 3.67
N LYS A 69 -5.65 -11.99 3.57
CA LYS A 69 -6.59 -11.81 2.44
C LYS A 69 -6.19 -10.72 1.45
N LEU A 70 -5.44 -9.73 1.96
CA LEU A 70 -4.92 -8.60 1.22
C LEU A 70 -3.39 -8.66 1.24
N LEU A 71 -2.77 -8.72 0.07
CA LEU A 71 -1.32 -8.74 -0.07
C LEU A 71 -0.83 -7.48 -0.79
N LYS A 72 0.17 -6.81 -0.21
CA LYS A 72 0.89 -5.72 -0.84
C LYS A 72 2.16 -6.23 -1.48
N VAL A 73 2.24 -6.19 -2.80
CA VAL A 73 3.39 -6.65 -3.57
C VAL A 73 4.32 -5.48 -3.85
N LYS A 74 5.54 -5.51 -3.31
CA LYS A 74 6.56 -4.52 -3.63
C LYS A 74 7.27 -4.88 -4.92
N LEU A 75 7.32 -3.94 -5.86
CA LEU A 75 7.98 -4.10 -7.15
C LEU A 75 8.97 -2.97 -7.44
N ASP A 76 10.00 -3.31 -8.20
CA ASP A 76 10.85 -2.37 -8.92
C ASP A 76 10.46 -2.36 -10.41
N ASN A 77 11.29 -1.80 -11.29
CA ASN A 77 11.01 -1.76 -12.73
C ASN A 77 11.42 -3.04 -13.51
N HIS A 78 11.86 -4.10 -12.82
CA HIS A 78 12.33 -5.34 -13.42
C HIS A 78 11.34 -6.49 -13.20
N LEU A 79 11.26 -7.40 -14.17
CA LEU A 79 10.49 -8.65 -14.10
C LEU A 79 9.04 -8.48 -13.59
N ILE A 80 8.41 -7.33 -13.89
CA ILE A 80 7.09 -6.97 -13.35
C ILE A 80 6.06 -8.04 -13.72
N SER A 81 6.04 -8.44 -14.99
CA SER A 81 5.10 -9.43 -15.49
C SER A 81 5.35 -10.80 -14.87
N GLU A 82 6.59 -11.26 -14.89
CA GLU A 82 7.00 -12.55 -14.40
C GLU A 82 6.68 -12.71 -12.91
N ARG A 83 6.98 -11.68 -12.10
CA ARG A 83 6.67 -11.66 -10.67
C ARG A 83 5.16 -11.66 -10.42
N MET A 84 4.41 -10.81 -11.11
CA MET A 84 2.97 -10.70 -10.88
C MET A 84 2.21 -11.93 -11.35
N VAL A 85 2.58 -12.53 -12.48
CA VAL A 85 2.01 -13.79 -12.97
C VAL A 85 2.30 -14.92 -11.98
N ALA A 86 3.54 -15.04 -11.49
CA ALA A 86 3.90 -16.07 -10.52
C ALA A 86 3.11 -15.93 -9.21
N ILE A 87 2.97 -14.71 -8.68
CA ILE A 87 2.19 -14.43 -7.47
C ILE A 87 0.71 -14.75 -7.70
N ARG A 88 0.10 -14.23 -8.78
CA ARG A 88 -1.33 -14.49 -9.08
C ARG A 88 -1.60 -15.98 -9.25
N THR A 89 -0.69 -16.72 -9.86
CA THR A 89 -0.81 -18.19 -10.00
C THR A 89 -0.78 -18.89 -8.64
N ALA A 90 0.10 -18.46 -7.72
CA ALA A 90 0.21 -19.06 -6.39
C ALA A 90 -0.96 -18.71 -5.46
N VAL A 91 -1.56 -17.52 -5.61
CA VAL A 91 -2.65 -17.02 -4.77
C VAL A 91 -3.78 -16.42 -5.62
N PRO A 92 -4.53 -17.24 -6.39
CA PRO A 92 -5.51 -16.76 -7.36
C PRO A 92 -6.60 -15.88 -6.74
N ASP A 93 -7.00 -16.17 -5.51
CA ASP A 93 -8.12 -15.50 -4.82
C ASP A 93 -7.68 -14.35 -3.89
N ALA A 94 -6.38 -14.08 -3.77
CA ALA A 94 -5.91 -12.99 -2.92
C ALA A 94 -6.24 -11.62 -3.55
N THR A 95 -6.66 -10.66 -2.72
CA THR A 95 -6.68 -9.26 -3.16
C THR A 95 -5.25 -8.76 -3.21
N LEU A 96 -4.80 -8.34 -4.39
CA LEU A 96 -3.44 -7.85 -4.59
C LEU A 96 -3.49 -6.34 -4.77
N ILE A 97 -2.63 -5.65 -4.03
CA ILE A 97 -2.26 -4.26 -4.28
C ILE A 97 -0.76 -4.21 -4.57
N VAL A 98 -0.35 -3.34 -5.47
CA VAL A 98 1.05 -3.20 -5.88
C VAL A 98 1.60 -1.89 -5.36
N ASP A 99 2.82 -1.91 -4.86
CA ASP A 99 3.59 -0.73 -4.47
C ASP A 99 4.88 -0.71 -5.29
N ALA A 100 4.95 0.23 -6.22
CA ALA A 100 6.11 0.40 -7.10
C ALA A 100 7.20 1.27 -6.46
N ASN A 101 6.98 1.82 -5.26
CA ASN A 101 7.93 2.58 -4.47
C ASN A 101 8.71 3.62 -5.30
N GLU A 102 7.97 4.37 -6.13
CA GLU A 102 8.49 5.47 -6.96
C GLU A 102 9.53 5.04 -8.02
N SER A 103 9.60 3.74 -8.34
CA SER A 103 10.68 3.16 -9.15
C SER A 103 10.43 3.15 -10.66
N TRP A 104 9.20 3.40 -11.11
CA TRP A 104 8.87 3.37 -12.54
C TRP A 104 9.05 4.74 -13.19
N ARG A 105 8.77 4.78 -14.50
CA ARG A 105 8.77 5.97 -15.35
C ARG A 105 7.44 6.03 -16.09
N ALA A 106 7.06 7.24 -16.51
CA ALA A 106 5.84 7.45 -17.29
C ALA A 106 5.82 6.62 -18.57
N GLU A 107 6.98 6.43 -19.18
CA GLU A 107 7.14 5.58 -20.35
C GLU A 107 6.84 4.11 -20.01
N GLY A 108 5.90 3.52 -20.77
CA GLY A 108 5.39 2.17 -20.54
C GLY A 108 4.45 2.03 -19.34
N LEU A 109 4.08 3.11 -18.65
CA LEU A 109 3.20 3.04 -17.49
C LEU A 109 1.81 2.49 -17.86
N ALA A 110 1.21 2.96 -18.95
CA ALA A 110 -0.12 2.47 -19.40
C ALA A 110 -0.12 0.95 -19.64
N ALA A 111 0.91 0.42 -20.29
CA ALA A 111 1.05 -1.01 -20.54
C ALA A 111 1.21 -1.80 -19.23
N ARG A 112 1.97 -1.28 -18.27
CA ARG A 112 2.10 -1.89 -16.93
C ARG A 112 0.76 -1.86 -16.18
N CYS A 113 0.04 -0.74 -16.20
CA CYS A 113 -1.28 -0.65 -15.57
C CYS A 113 -2.28 -1.63 -16.19
N GLN A 114 -2.30 -1.75 -17.52
CA GLN A 114 -3.15 -2.72 -18.20
C GLN A 114 -2.81 -4.16 -17.78
N LEU A 115 -1.52 -4.51 -17.73
CA LEU A 115 -1.07 -5.82 -17.25
C LEU A 115 -1.53 -6.09 -15.80
N LEU A 116 -1.43 -5.10 -14.91
CA LEU A 116 -1.90 -5.25 -13.54
C LEU A 116 -3.42 -5.40 -13.47
N ALA A 117 -4.17 -4.67 -14.30
CA ALA A 117 -5.63 -4.78 -14.40
C ALA A 117 -6.04 -6.17 -14.91
N ASP A 118 -5.39 -6.69 -15.94
CA ASP A 118 -5.62 -8.03 -16.49
C ASP A 118 -5.37 -9.13 -15.45
N LEU A 119 -4.44 -8.90 -14.52
CA LEU A 119 -4.14 -9.77 -13.39
C LEU A 119 -5.02 -9.53 -12.15
N GLY A 120 -6.03 -8.65 -12.25
CA GLY A 120 -6.97 -8.35 -11.18
C GLY A 120 -6.31 -7.69 -9.96
N VAL A 121 -5.30 -6.84 -10.16
CA VAL A 121 -4.74 -6.00 -9.10
C VAL A 121 -5.73 -4.88 -8.78
N ALA A 122 -6.03 -4.72 -7.49
CA ALA A 122 -7.05 -3.79 -7.00
C ALA A 122 -6.55 -2.35 -6.86
N MET A 123 -5.23 -2.13 -6.72
CA MET A 123 -4.64 -0.80 -6.53
C MET A 123 -3.16 -0.81 -6.88
N LEU A 124 -2.68 0.29 -7.47
CA LEU A 124 -1.27 0.60 -7.75
C LEU A 124 -0.83 1.85 -6.97
N GLU A 125 0.01 1.64 -5.97
CA GLU A 125 0.62 2.67 -5.13
C GLU A 125 1.95 3.15 -5.72
N GLN A 126 2.13 4.48 -5.78
CA GLN A 126 3.41 5.17 -6.06
C GLN A 126 4.17 4.67 -7.31
N PRO A 127 3.54 4.63 -8.51
CA PRO A 127 4.26 4.22 -9.73
C PRO A 127 5.41 5.15 -10.10
N LEU A 128 5.27 6.45 -9.84
CA LEU A 128 6.20 7.48 -10.29
C LEU A 128 6.86 8.21 -9.11
N PRO A 129 8.05 8.79 -9.30
CA PRO A 129 8.68 9.70 -8.34
C PRO A 129 7.73 10.78 -7.85
N ALA A 130 7.84 11.13 -6.56
CA ALA A 130 6.96 12.10 -5.94
C ALA A 130 6.89 13.43 -6.68
N GLN A 131 8.05 13.88 -7.18
CA GLN A 131 8.22 15.11 -7.94
C GLN A 131 7.54 15.07 -9.33
N ASP A 132 7.34 13.88 -9.89
CA ASP A 132 6.78 13.68 -11.23
C ASP A 132 5.24 13.52 -11.20
N ARG A 133 4.63 13.50 -10.01
CA ARG A 133 3.15 13.45 -9.82
C ARG A 133 2.43 14.71 -10.32
N CYS A 134 3.14 15.83 -10.51
CA CYS A 134 2.53 17.11 -10.92
C CYS A 134 2.05 17.14 -12.39
N GLY A 135 2.47 16.18 -13.24
CA GLY A 135 2.15 16.14 -14.66
C GLY A 135 1.13 15.07 -15.10
N THR A 136 0.49 14.35 -14.17
CA THR A 136 -0.24 13.10 -14.48
C THR A 136 -1.77 13.19 -14.47
N GLY A 137 -2.34 14.40 -14.39
CA GLY A 137 -3.81 14.60 -14.32
C GLY A 137 -4.61 13.93 -15.44
N GLU A 138 -4.07 13.84 -16.67
CA GLU A 138 -4.70 13.13 -17.78
C GLU A 138 -4.53 11.60 -17.71
N PHE A 139 -3.42 11.12 -17.13
CA PHE A 139 -3.10 9.68 -17.07
C PHE A 139 -3.95 8.95 -16.03
N TYR A 140 -4.18 9.55 -14.86
CA TYR A 140 -5.07 8.99 -13.84
C TYR A 140 -6.53 8.85 -14.31
N SER A 141 -6.94 9.57 -15.36
CA SER A 141 -8.30 9.47 -15.91
C SER A 141 -8.53 8.22 -16.77
N SER A 142 -7.48 7.63 -17.37
CA SER A 142 -7.61 6.43 -18.22
C SER A 142 -7.32 5.11 -17.49
N VAL A 143 -6.69 5.18 -16.32
CA VAL A 143 -6.41 4.04 -15.42
C VAL A 143 -7.06 4.24 -14.04
N ALA A 144 -8.11 5.04 -13.97
CA ALA A 144 -8.81 5.45 -12.75
C ALA A 144 -9.25 4.27 -11.86
N ASP A 145 -9.44 3.09 -12.44
CA ASP A 145 -9.85 1.89 -11.70
C ASP A 145 -8.71 1.25 -10.88
N LEU A 146 -7.44 1.63 -11.11
CA LEU A 146 -6.27 1.09 -10.39
C LEU A 146 -5.55 2.10 -9.50
N CYS A 147 -5.91 3.38 -9.53
CA CYS A 147 -5.17 4.44 -8.85
C CYS A 147 -5.91 5.06 -7.67
#